data_AF-A0A941V9D2-F1
#
_entry.id   AF-A0A941V9D2-F1
#
_cell.length_a   1.000
_cell.length_b   1.000
_cell.length_c   1.000
_cell.angle_alpha   90.00
_cell.angle_beta   90.00
_cell.angle_gamma   90.00
#
_symmetry.space_group_name_H-M   'P 1'
#
loop_
_entity.id
_entity.type
_entity.pdbx_description
1 polymer ?
#
loop_
_entity_poly.entity_id
_entity_poly.type
_entity_poly.pdbx_seq_one_letter_code
_entity_poly.pdbx_strand_id
1 'polypeptide(L)' 'MWRGFMARVLAETKVEERFTEHDLRAKCASDAATLEHARQLLSHADGRITERVYRRKPEFINPLR' A
#
# COMPACT_ATOMS: atom_id res chain seq x y z
N MET A 1 -3.76 -9.22 -17.73
CA MET A 1 -3.46 -9.95 -16.48
C MET A 1 -4.42 -9.55 -15.35
N TRP A 2 -4.50 -8.27 -14.96
CA TRP A 2 -5.30 -7.82 -13.80
C TRP A 2 -6.82 -8.06 -13.90
N ARG A 3 -7.44 -7.81 -15.06
CA ARG A 3 -8.89 -7.95 -15.23
C ARG A 3 -9.42 -9.35 -14.88
N GLY A 4 -8.74 -10.38 -15.39
CA GLY A 4 -9.11 -11.78 -15.15
C GLY A 4 -8.80 -12.22 -13.71
N PHE A 5 -7.66 -11.80 -13.17
CA PHE A 5 -7.31 -12.03 -11.77
C PHE A 5 -8.37 -11.46 -10.82
N MET A 6 -8.78 -10.21 -11.01
CA MET A 6 -9.80 -9.58 -10.16
C MET A 6 -11.17 -10.24 -10.27
N ALA A 7 -11.55 -10.76 -11.45
CA ALA A 7 -12.80 -11.51 -11.59
C ALA A 7 -12.80 -12.77 -10.70
N ARG A 8 -11.67 -13.49 -10.65
CA ARG A 8 -11.50 -14.66 -9.78
C ARG A 8 -11.46 -14.30 -8.31
N VAL A 9 -10.73 -13.24 -7.93
CA VAL A 9 -10.65 -12.76 -6.54
C VAL A 9 -12.04 -12.45 -5.99
N LEU A 10 -12.87 -11.74 -6.76
CA LEU A 10 -14.24 -11.40 -6.33
C LEU A 10 -15.16 -12.64 -6.23
N ALA A 11 -14.95 -13.66 -7.06
CA ALA A 11 -15.78 -14.86 -7.08
C ALA A 11 -15.36 -15.89 -6.02
N GLU A 12 -14.07 -16.01 -5.75
CA GLU A 12 -13.48 -17.11 -4.98
C GLU A 12 -13.10 -16.71 -3.54
N THR A 13 -13.14 -15.41 -3.20
CA THR A 13 -12.68 -14.91 -1.90
C THR A 13 -13.71 -13.98 -1.24
N LYS A 14 -13.38 -13.48 -0.03
CA LYS A 14 -14.21 -12.51 0.70
C LYS A 14 -14.00 -11.06 0.25
N VAL A 15 -13.24 -10.82 -0.81
CA VAL A 15 -13.02 -9.47 -1.33
C VAL A 15 -14.29 -9.01 -2.03
N GLU A 16 -14.87 -7.91 -1.56
CA GLU A 16 -16.11 -7.34 -2.11
C GLU A 16 -15.83 -6.23 -3.13
N GLU A 17 -14.71 -5.52 -2.97
CA GLU A 17 -14.35 -4.37 -3.80
C GLU A 17 -13.13 -4.65 -4.68
N ARG A 18 -13.13 -4.05 -5.87
CA ARG A 18 -11.98 -4.11 -6.75
C ARG A 18 -10.87 -3.20 -6.23
N PHE A 19 -9.65 -3.68 -6.31
CA PHE A 19 -8.45 -2.89 -6.06
C PHE A 19 -7.51 -2.99 -7.26
N THR A 20 -6.47 -2.16 -7.25
CA THR A 20 -5.43 -2.12 -8.27
C THR A 20 -4.09 -2.57 -7.69
N GLU A 21 -3.13 -2.83 -8.57
CA GLU A 21 -1.75 -3.07 -8.17
C GLU A 21 -1.16 -1.89 -7.38
N HIS A 22 -1.55 -0.66 -7.71
CA HIS A 22 -1.12 0.53 -6.98
C HIS A 22 -1.62 0.55 -5.54
N ASP A 23 -2.80 -0.02 -5.28
CA ASP A 23 -3.35 -0.11 -3.92
C ASP A 23 -2.59 -1.13 -3.09
N LEU A 24 -2.17 -2.26 -3.68
CA LEU A 24 -1.28 -3.21 -3.02
C LEU A 24 0.07 -2.57 -2.66
N ARG A 25 0.68 -1.82 -3.59
CA ARG A 25 1.92 -1.09 -3.34
C ARG A 25 1.76 -0.08 -2.20
N ALA A 26 0.64 0.66 -2.19
CA ALA A 26 0.35 1.62 -1.14
C ALA A 26 0.10 0.94 0.21
N LYS A 27 -0.60 -0.19 0.24
CA LYS A 27 -0.80 -0.98 1.47
C LYS A 27 0.55 -1.45 2.03
N CYS A 28 1.39 -2.03 1.18
CA CYS A 28 2.73 -2.50 1.54
C CYS A 28 3.60 -1.38 2.15
N ALA A 29 3.69 -0.23 1.48
CA ALA A 29 4.45 0.91 1.97
C ALA A 29 3.86 1.52 3.25
N SER A 30 2.54 1.52 3.40
CA SER A 30 1.85 2.04 4.58
C SER A 30 2.01 1.15 5.81
N ASP A 31 2.17 -0.16 5.63
CA ASP A 31 2.41 -1.12 6.72
C ASP A 31 3.87 -1.17 7.18
N ALA A 32 4.80 -0.73 6.33
CA ALA A 32 6.21 -0.66 6.69
C ALA A 32 6.43 0.34 7.83
N ALA A 33 7.25 -0.06 8.81
CA ALA A 33 7.49 0.73 10.02
C ALA A 33 8.25 2.05 9.75
N THR A 34 9.04 2.12 8.68
CA THR A 34 9.86 3.29 8.34
C THR A 34 9.75 3.65 6.87
N LEU A 35 9.93 4.94 6.55
CA LEU A 35 9.96 5.43 5.17
C LEU A 35 11.06 4.75 4.34
N GLU A 36 12.22 4.50 4.94
CA GLU A 36 13.34 3.86 4.26
C GLU A 36 13.01 2.41 3.88
N HIS A 37 12.42 1.63 4.79
CA HIS A 37 11.97 0.28 4.47
C HIS A 37 10.89 0.28 3.38
N ALA A 38 9.92 1.20 3.47
CA ALA A 38 8.90 1.36 2.43
C ALA A 38 9.52 1.69 1.06
N ARG A 39 10.51 2.59 1.01
CA ARG A 39 11.23 2.98 -0.21
C ARG A 39 11.95 1.79 -0.85
N GLN A 40 12.61 0.97 -0.03
CA GLN A 40 13.30 -0.25 -0.47
C GLN A 40 12.33 -1.28 -1.05
N LEU A 41 11.22 -1.57 -0.36
CA LEU A 41 10.17 -2.49 -0.83
C LEU A 41 9.60 -2.07 -2.19
N LEU A 42 9.45 -0.76 -2.41
CA LEU A 42 8.94 -0.22 -3.66
C LEU A 42 10.01 0.03 -4.73
N SER A 43 11.29 -0.17 -4.38
CA SER A 43 12.46 0.09 -5.24
C SER A 43 12.50 1.53 -5.78
N HIS A 44 12.09 2.50 -4.98
CA HIS A 44 12.17 3.91 -5.38
C HIS A 44 13.56 4.48 -5.09
N ALA A 45 14.09 5.27 -6.04
CA ALA A 45 15.37 5.97 -5.87
C ALA A 45 15.32 7.02 -4.75
N ASP A 46 14.17 7.64 -4.53
CA ASP A 46 13.92 8.68 -3.52
C ASP A 46 12.67 8.33 -2.70
N GLY A 47 12.71 8.59 -1.38
CA GLY A 47 11.61 8.38 -0.45
C GLY A 47 10.43 9.35 -0.64
N ARG A 48 10.65 10.53 -1.25
CA ARG A 48 9.59 11.56 -1.40
C ARG A 48 8.33 11.05 -2.10
N ILE A 49 8.50 10.22 -3.14
CA ILE A 49 7.35 9.64 -3.85
C ILE A 49 6.66 8.55 -3.03
N THR A 50 7.43 7.76 -2.27
CA THR A 50 6.90 6.75 -1.34
C THR A 50 6.05 7.41 -0.26
N GLU A 51 6.57 8.46 0.37
CA GLU A 51 5.88 9.20 1.42
C GLU A 51 4.60 9.85 0.90
N ARG A 52 4.68 10.60 -0.20
CA ARG A 52 3.55 11.37 -0.72
C ARG A 52 2.41 10.50 -1.30
N VAL A 53 2.74 9.39 -1.97
CA VAL A 53 1.75 8.65 -2.79
C VAL A 53 1.41 7.28 -2.21
N TYR A 54 2.36 6.63 -1.55
CA TYR A 54 2.25 5.24 -1.14
C TYR A 54 2.07 5.06 0.37
N ARG A 55 2.50 5.99 1.23
CA ARG A 55 2.16 6.00 2.67
C ARG A 55 0.83 6.69 2.92
N ARG A 56 -0.26 5.97 2.67
CA ARG A 56 -1.64 6.49 2.79
C ARG A 56 -2.24 6.33 4.19
N LYS A 57 -1.69 5.43 5.02
CA LYS A 57 -2.18 5.20 6.40
C LYS A 57 -1.89 6.42 7.28
N PRO A 58 -2.85 6.88 8.11
CA PRO A 58 -2.62 7.98 9.03
C PRO A 58 -1.56 7.61 10.07
N GLU A 59 -0.82 8.62 10.52
CA GLU A 59 0.12 8.45 11.62
C GLU A 59 -0.62 8.46 12.95
N PHE A 60 -0.38 7.41 13.74
CA PHE A 60 -0.87 7.34 15.11
C PHE A 60 0.16 8.02 16.00
N ILE A 61 -0.20 9.19 16.52
CA ILE A 61 0.61 9.92 17.49
C ILE A 61 0.05 9.71 18.90
N ASN A 62 0.93 9.55 19.88
CA ASN A 62 0.57 9.69 21.29
C ASN A 62 0.95 11.12 21.71
N PRO A 63 -0.01 12.06 21.77
CA PRO A 63 0.28 13.39 22.29
C PRO A 63 0.76 13.28 23.74
N LEU A 64 1.80 14.05 24.09
CA LEU A 64 2.33 14.11 25.45
C LEU A 64 1.19 14.39 26.45
N ARG A 65 1.15 13.61 27.53
CA ARG A 65 0.18 13.76 28.63
C ARG A 65 0.50 14.98 29.48
#